data_AF-A0AAG5CUF3-F1
#
_entry.id   AF-A0AAG5CUF3-F1
#
_cell.length_a   1.000
_cell.length_b   1.000
_cell.length_c   1.000
_cell.angle_alpha   90.00
_cell.angle_beta   90.00
_cell.angle_gamma   90.00
#
_symmetry.space_group_name_H-M   'P 1'
#
loop_
_entity.id
_entity.type
_entity.pdbx_description
1 polymer ?
#
loop_
_entity_poly.entity_id
_entity_poly.type
_entity_poly.pdbx_seq_one_letter_code
_entity_poly.pdbx_strand_id
1 'polypeptide(L)'
;RFSDSYSLSENAHHYDGYDEQCGYTSKCYGDDSCPSEDKFSELEKEAFIKAVAELLGNEDKSQSNCYLIGSSEFDYGFFQTKPISGGEDLNVRRTLTTDKFLKALAQKYGKCQLQNLLEGKCRTNMTLSCCNGSEQVSCDPEYSYRSYDGSCNNLKNPSWGRSGRALKHPIAPCFRDVVSKPARSKSGAPLPQNRKLITELADFLQTYGPETSSSLNMFLV
;
A
#
# COMPACT_ATOMS: atom_id res chain seq x y z
N ARG A 1 -23.17 17.21 -20.87
CA ARG A 1 -22.13 16.32 -20.31
C ARG A 1 -21.68 16.92 -19.00
N PHE A 2 -22.10 16.37 -17.87
CA PHE A 2 -21.49 16.72 -16.58
C PHE A 2 -20.07 16.17 -16.62
N SER A 3 -19.08 17.07 -16.65
CA SER A 3 -17.69 16.67 -16.44
C SER A 3 -17.50 16.62 -14.93
N ASP A 4 -17.62 15.45 -14.34
CA ASP A 4 -17.19 15.28 -12.95
C ASP A 4 -15.67 15.46 -12.92
N SER A 5 -15.22 16.66 -12.51
CA SER A 5 -13.80 16.92 -12.31
C SER A 5 -13.39 16.35 -10.96
N TYR A 6 -13.13 15.05 -10.91
CA TYR A 6 -12.50 14.44 -9.73
C TYR A 6 -11.04 14.91 -9.65
N SER A 7 -10.79 15.94 -8.84
CA SER A 7 -9.45 16.41 -8.51
C SER A 7 -8.92 15.64 -7.30
N LEU A 8 -8.46 14.41 -7.53
CA LEU A 8 -7.72 13.67 -6.52
C LEU A 8 -6.26 14.11 -6.55
N SER A 9 -5.79 14.75 -5.47
CA SER A 9 -4.36 15.05 -5.28
C SER A 9 -3.49 13.82 -5.51
N GLU A 10 -2.32 14.01 -6.11
CA GLU A 10 -1.35 12.92 -6.31
C GLU A 10 -0.84 12.37 -4.97
N ASN A 11 -0.76 13.22 -3.94
CA ASN A 11 -0.35 12.84 -2.60
C ASN A 11 -1.57 12.72 -1.67
N ALA A 12 -1.53 11.73 -0.79
CA ALA A 12 -2.55 11.54 0.23
C ALA A 12 -2.57 12.73 1.20
N HIS A 13 -3.77 13.25 1.51
CA HIS A 13 -3.92 14.36 2.43
C HIS A 13 -3.87 13.89 3.89
N HIS A 14 -3.28 14.74 4.74
CA HIS A 14 -3.36 14.66 6.20
C HIS A 14 -4.34 15.75 6.65
N TYR A 15 -5.46 15.38 7.25
CA TYR A 15 -6.47 16.34 7.74
C TYR A 15 -6.21 16.72 9.20
N ASP A 16 -6.86 17.78 9.68
CA ASP A 16 -6.71 18.24 11.07
C ASP A 16 -7.18 17.15 12.05
N GLY A 17 -6.30 16.71 12.95
CA GLY A 17 -6.56 15.60 13.88
C GLY A 17 -6.20 14.20 13.34
N TYR A 18 -5.60 14.11 12.15
CA TYR A 18 -5.10 12.86 11.58
C TYR A 18 -4.17 12.12 12.55
N ASP A 19 -3.19 12.82 13.11
CA ASP A 19 -2.23 12.24 14.05
C ASP A 19 -2.92 11.68 15.30
N GLU A 20 -3.89 12.43 15.86
CA GLU A 20 -4.68 11.97 17.01
C GLU A 20 -5.50 10.73 16.67
N GLN A 21 -6.11 10.69 15.48
CA GLN A 21 -6.86 9.52 15.02
C GLN A 21 -5.97 8.30 14.85
N CYS A 22 -4.78 8.47 14.27
CA CYS A 22 -3.82 7.39 14.09
C CYS A 22 -3.09 6.99 15.38
N GLY A 23 -3.38 7.64 16.51
CA GLY A 23 -2.67 7.42 17.78
C GLY A 23 -1.18 7.79 17.66
N TYR A 24 -0.85 8.67 16.72
CA TYR A 24 0.46 9.28 16.64
C TYR A 24 0.51 10.30 17.77
N THR A 25 1.34 10.01 18.76
CA THR A 25 1.54 10.95 19.87
C THR A 25 1.88 12.32 19.31
N SER A 26 1.32 13.39 19.90
CA SER A 26 1.57 14.81 19.63
C SER A 26 3.04 15.27 19.78
N LYS A 27 4.01 14.35 19.80
CA LYS A 27 5.40 14.55 20.21
C LYS A 27 6.41 14.73 19.09
N CYS A 28 6.01 14.68 17.82
CA CYS A 28 6.89 15.13 16.73
C CYS A 28 6.75 16.63 16.46
N TYR A 29 5.83 17.32 17.16
CA TYR A 29 5.70 18.77 17.08
C TYR A 29 6.96 19.44 17.65
N GLY A 30 7.76 20.07 16.77
CA GLY A 30 9.04 20.68 17.11
C GLY A 30 10.25 19.73 17.12
N ASP A 31 10.07 18.46 16.75
CA ASP A 31 11.19 17.56 16.47
C ASP A 31 11.56 17.72 14.98
N ASP A 32 12.65 18.43 14.71
CA ASP A 32 13.21 18.62 13.35
C ASP A 32 14.34 17.62 13.05
N SER A 33 14.47 16.55 13.85
CA SER A 33 15.54 15.57 13.64
C SER A 33 15.29 14.72 12.41
N CYS A 34 16.40 14.34 11.76
CA CYS A 34 16.40 13.64 10.48
C CYS A 34 17.37 12.45 10.49
N PRO A 35 17.04 11.34 9.80
CA PRO A 35 17.95 10.23 9.62
C PRO A 35 19.26 10.65 8.93
N SER A 36 20.42 10.15 9.41
CA SER A 36 21.67 10.25 8.66
C SER A 36 21.59 9.34 7.42
N GLU A 37 21.92 9.91 6.27
CA GLU A 37 21.87 9.28 4.95
C GLU A 37 23.10 8.42 4.64
N ASP A 38 24.16 8.51 5.44
CA ASP A 38 25.46 7.85 5.16
C ASP A 38 25.31 6.34 4.99
N LYS A 39 24.27 5.75 5.58
CA LYS A 39 23.98 4.32 5.54
C LYS A 39 22.82 3.94 4.61
N PHE A 40 22.24 4.89 3.88
CA PHE A 40 21.08 4.60 3.02
C PHE A 40 21.45 3.68 1.87
N SER A 41 22.60 3.89 1.23
CA SER A 41 23.07 3.01 0.17
C SER A 41 23.34 1.58 0.65
N GLU A 42 23.79 1.41 1.89
CA GLU A 42 23.98 0.07 2.49
C GLU A 42 22.62 -0.59 2.78
N LEU A 43 21.69 0.16 3.38
CA LEU A 43 20.34 -0.32 3.66
C LEU A 43 19.57 -0.68 2.39
N GLU A 44 19.74 0.08 1.31
CA GLU A 44 19.12 -0.20 0.01
C GLU A 44 19.69 -1.50 -0.59
N LYS A 45 21.01 -1.71 -0.54
CA LYS A 45 21.63 -2.97 -0.97
C LYS A 45 21.12 -4.16 -0.17
N GLU A 46 21.02 -4.03 1.15
CA GLU A 46 20.48 -5.07 2.02
C GLU A 46 19.00 -5.36 1.70
N ALA A 47 18.20 -4.31 1.53
CA ALA A 47 16.79 -4.42 1.17
C ALA A 47 16.60 -5.12 -0.19
N PHE A 48 17.46 -4.82 -1.15
CA PHE A 48 17.47 -5.46 -2.46
C PHE A 48 17.78 -6.96 -2.37
N ILE A 49 18.81 -7.34 -1.61
CA ILE A 49 19.15 -8.75 -1.39
C ILE A 49 17.96 -9.48 -0.73
N LYS A 50 17.34 -8.88 0.29
CA LYS A 50 16.15 -9.44 0.94
C LYS A 50 14.96 -9.59 0.00
N ALA A 51 14.73 -8.61 -0.87
CA ALA A 51 13.66 -8.66 -1.87
C ALA A 51 13.90 -9.81 -2.87
N VAL A 52 15.13 -9.94 -3.38
CA VAL A 52 15.49 -11.04 -4.29
C VAL A 52 15.33 -12.39 -3.62
N ALA A 53 15.81 -12.54 -2.38
CA ALA A 53 15.69 -13.79 -1.64
C ALA A 53 14.21 -14.19 -1.42
N GLU A 54 13.33 -13.23 -1.16
CA GLU A 54 11.89 -13.50 -1.05
C GLU A 54 11.27 -13.93 -2.38
N LEU A 55 11.63 -13.27 -3.49
CA LEU A 55 11.12 -13.67 -4.82
C LEU A 55 11.57 -15.09 -5.18
N LEU A 56 12.85 -15.42 -4.97
CA LEU A 56 13.37 -16.78 -5.19
C LEU A 56 12.66 -17.79 -4.29
N GLY A 57 12.45 -17.47 -3.02
CA GLY A 57 11.74 -18.35 -2.09
C GLY A 57 10.25 -18.52 -2.45
N ASN A 58 9.62 -17.53 -3.06
CA ASN A 58 8.25 -17.64 -3.56
C ASN A 58 8.19 -18.48 -4.85
N GLU A 59 9.20 -18.38 -5.71
CA GLU A 59 9.36 -19.23 -6.90
C GLU A 59 9.55 -20.70 -6.51
N ASP A 60 10.42 -20.99 -5.55
CA ASP A 60 10.62 -22.36 -5.05
C ASP A 60 9.33 -22.94 -4.46
N LYS A 61 8.56 -22.10 -3.74
CA LYS A 61 7.24 -22.50 -3.20
C LYS A 61 6.21 -22.71 -4.30
N SER A 62 6.16 -21.85 -5.32
CA SER A 62 5.19 -21.98 -6.40
C SER A 62 5.40 -23.26 -7.21
N GLN A 63 6.63 -23.77 -7.26
CA GLN A 63 6.98 -25.03 -7.90
C GLN A 63 6.64 -26.29 -7.08
N SER A 64 6.25 -26.15 -5.81
CA SER A 64 5.82 -27.29 -5.01
C SER A 64 4.48 -27.83 -5.50
N ASN A 65 4.40 -29.15 -5.70
CA ASN A 65 3.18 -29.84 -6.15
C ASN A 65 1.93 -29.52 -5.32
N CYS A 66 2.07 -29.16 -4.04
CA CYS A 66 0.94 -28.81 -3.19
C CYS A 66 0.26 -27.48 -3.56
N TYR A 67 0.92 -26.63 -4.34
CA TYR A 67 0.41 -25.31 -4.77
C TYR A 67 0.20 -25.21 -6.29
N LEU A 68 0.57 -26.24 -7.04
CA LEU A 68 0.32 -26.30 -8.47
C LEU A 68 -1.17 -26.57 -8.71
N ILE A 69 -1.80 -25.66 -9.44
CA ILE A 69 -3.17 -25.84 -9.93
C ILE A 69 -3.13 -26.91 -11.02
N GLY A 70 -3.99 -27.92 -10.93
CA GLY A 70 -4.09 -28.96 -11.94
C GLY A 70 -4.53 -28.40 -13.30
N SER A 71 -4.19 -29.08 -14.40
CA SER A 71 -4.58 -28.64 -15.75
C SER A 71 -6.10 -28.55 -15.96
N SER A 72 -6.89 -29.27 -15.15
CA SER A 72 -8.36 -29.23 -15.14
C SER A 72 -8.94 -28.18 -14.19
N GLU A 73 -8.13 -27.60 -13.30
CA GLU A 73 -8.55 -26.60 -12.32
C GLU A 73 -8.32 -25.17 -12.82
N PHE A 74 -7.32 -24.98 -13.69
CA PHE A 74 -7.05 -23.69 -14.31
C PHE A 74 -7.85 -23.53 -15.60
N ASP A 75 -8.80 -22.59 -15.61
CA ASP A 75 -9.53 -22.23 -16.82
C ASP A 75 -8.65 -21.36 -17.73
N TYR A 76 -7.88 -22.01 -18.62
CA TYR A 76 -7.06 -21.35 -19.64
C TYR A 76 -7.89 -20.56 -20.66
N GLY A 77 -9.20 -20.82 -20.78
CA GLY A 77 -10.11 -20.06 -21.63
C GLY A 77 -10.43 -18.69 -21.06
N PHE A 78 -10.57 -18.61 -19.72
CA PHE A 78 -10.86 -17.38 -19.00
C PHE A 78 -9.58 -16.62 -18.59
N PHE A 79 -8.54 -17.31 -18.12
CA PHE A 79 -7.29 -16.72 -17.65
C PHE A 79 -6.16 -16.89 -18.67
N GLN A 80 -6.20 -16.09 -19.74
CA GLN A 80 -5.08 -15.97 -20.68
C GLN A 80 -4.00 -15.05 -20.08
N THR A 81 -3.19 -15.57 -19.16
CA THR A 81 -2.05 -14.82 -18.61
C THR A 81 -0.81 -15.08 -19.45
N LYS A 82 -0.15 -14.00 -19.88
CA LYS A 82 1.19 -14.09 -20.46
C LYS A 82 2.22 -14.14 -19.32
N PRO A 83 3.40 -14.76 -19.53
CA PRO A 83 4.53 -14.59 -18.62
C PRO A 83 4.84 -13.11 -18.41
N ILE A 84 5.27 -12.74 -17.20
CA ILE A 84 5.77 -11.39 -16.95
C ILE A 84 6.96 -11.09 -17.86
N SER A 85 6.99 -9.91 -18.45
CA SER A 85 8.12 -9.41 -19.22
C SER A 85 9.27 -9.00 -18.28
N GLY A 86 10.48 -8.87 -18.82
CA GLY A 86 11.64 -8.44 -18.02
C GLY A 86 11.48 -7.05 -17.40
N GLY A 87 10.69 -6.16 -18.03
CA GLY A 87 10.36 -4.85 -17.44
C GLY A 87 9.39 -4.96 -16.26
N GLU A 88 8.40 -5.85 -16.35
CA GLU A 88 7.44 -6.10 -15.27
C GLU A 88 8.12 -6.77 -14.07
N ASP A 89 8.99 -7.75 -14.29
CA ASP A 89 9.81 -8.36 -13.25
C ASP A 89 10.66 -7.30 -12.50
N LEU A 90 11.32 -6.41 -13.26
CA LEU A 90 12.10 -5.32 -12.69
C LEU A 90 11.24 -4.41 -11.80
N ASN A 91 10.01 -4.10 -12.21
CA ASN A 91 9.09 -3.28 -11.43
C ASN A 91 8.64 -3.98 -10.14
N VAL A 92 8.34 -5.28 -10.19
CA VAL A 92 8.00 -6.08 -9.00
C VAL A 92 9.16 -6.09 -8.02
N ARG A 93 10.38 -6.36 -8.51
CA ARG A 93 11.60 -6.37 -7.70
C ARG A 93 11.91 -5.02 -7.07
N ARG A 94 11.75 -3.93 -7.82
CA ARG A 94 11.93 -2.55 -7.30
C ARG A 94 10.91 -2.23 -6.23
N THR A 95 9.64 -2.56 -6.46
CA THR A 95 8.56 -2.35 -5.48
C THR A 95 8.85 -3.07 -4.16
N LEU A 96 9.25 -4.34 -4.25
CA LEU A 96 9.59 -5.12 -3.06
C LEU A 96 10.86 -4.60 -2.38
N THR A 97 11.85 -4.15 -3.15
CA THR A 97 13.07 -3.51 -2.61
C THR A 97 12.71 -2.26 -1.80
N THR A 98 11.84 -1.40 -2.35
CA THR A 98 11.35 -0.20 -1.66
C THR A 98 10.60 -0.55 -0.38
N ASP A 99 9.70 -1.55 -0.40
CA ASP A 99 9.00 -2.03 0.81
C ASP A 99 9.99 -2.49 1.89
N LYS A 100 10.98 -3.31 1.52
CA LYS A 100 12.01 -3.80 2.45
C LYS A 100 12.86 -2.66 3.00
N PHE A 101 13.22 -1.68 2.16
CA PHE A 101 13.98 -0.51 2.55
C PHE A 101 13.22 0.34 3.57
N LEU A 102 11.97 0.68 3.28
CA LEU A 102 11.11 1.44 4.20
C LEU A 102 10.94 0.71 5.54
N LYS A 103 10.77 -0.63 5.52
CA LYS A 103 10.72 -1.45 6.74
C LYS A 103 12.02 -1.42 7.52
N ALA A 104 13.17 -1.43 6.84
CA ALA A 104 14.48 -1.32 7.50
C ALA A 104 14.68 0.05 8.13
N LEU A 105 14.25 1.13 7.46
CA LEU A 105 14.24 2.48 8.04
C LEU A 105 13.38 2.55 9.31
N ALA A 106 12.16 1.98 9.27
CA ALA A 106 11.26 1.91 10.43
C ALA A 106 11.79 1.08 11.61
N GLN A 107 12.73 0.17 11.37
CA GLN A 107 13.40 -0.58 12.43
C GLN A 107 14.60 0.19 13.01
N LYS A 108 15.27 0.99 12.20
CA LYS A 108 16.55 1.63 12.56
C LYS A 108 16.38 3.02 13.17
N TYR A 109 15.40 3.79 12.71
CA TYR A 109 15.21 5.18 13.13
C TYR A 109 13.98 5.34 14.04
N GLY A 110 13.98 6.42 14.81
CA GLY A 110 12.84 6.80 15.63
C GLY A 110 11.63 7.22 14.78
N LYS A 111 10.44 7.12 15.37
CA LYS A 111 9.19 7.43 14.66
C LYS A 111 9.15 8.85 14.10
N CYS A 112 9.56 9.86 14.89
CA CYS A 112 9.55 11.26 14.44
C CYS A 112 10.56 11.53 13.34
N GLN A 113 11.81 11.06 13.48
CA GLN A 113 12.83 11.15 12.42
C GLN A 113 12.34 10.57 11.10
N LEU A 114 11.75 9.37 11.15
CA LEU A 114 11.23 8.72 9.96
C LEU A 114 10.02 9.47 9.38
N GLN A 115 9.11 9.93 10.23
CA GLN A 115 7.95 10.71 9.81
C GLN A 115 8.38 12.01 9.13
N ASN A 116 9.34 12.75 9.70
CA ASN A 116 9.91 13.95 9.10
C ASN A 116 10.56 13.69 7.74
N LEU A 117 11.23 12.54 7.57
CA LEU A 117 11.79 12.14 6.29
C LEU A 117 10.69 11.86 5.26
N LEU A 118 9.68 11.06 5.63
CA LEU A 118 8.60 10.63 4.73
C LEU A 118 7.64 11.78 4.36
N GLU A 119 7.46 12.75 5.26
CA GLU A 119 6.66 13.97 5.02
C GLU A 119 7.46 15.05 4.27
N GLY A 120 8.74 14.81 3.98
CA GLY A 120 9.59 15.76 3.25
C GLY A 120 10.06 16.97 4.07
N LYS A 121 9.93 16.94 5.40
CA LYS A 121 10.43 18.01 6.31
C LYS A 121 11.95 18.04 6.35
N CYS A 122 12.60 16.89 6.23
CA CYS A 122 14.06 16.78 6.37
C CYS A 122 14.86 17.43 5.25
N ARG A 123 14.42 17.26 4.00
CA ARG A 123 15.00 17.89 2.82
C ARG A 123 13.94 18.09 1.77
N THR A 124 13.94 19.27 1.16
CA THR A 124 13.14 19.54 -0.02
C THR A 124 13.87 19.01 -1.26
N ASN A 125 13.14 18.33 -2.15
CA ASN A 125 13.58 17.96 -3.50
C ASN A 125 14.75 16.94 -3.61
N MET A 126 14.90 16.04 -2.65
CA MET A 126 15.84 14.91 -2.80
C MET A 126 15.14 13.71 -3.42
N THR A 127 15.23 13.59 -4.74
CA THR A 127 14.83 12.37 -5.45
C THR A 127 16.06 11.47 -5.57
N LEU A 128 16.01 10.25 -5.03
CA LEU A 128 17.06 9.26 -5.29
C LEU A 128 17.22 9.11 -6.81
N SER A 129 18.45 8.98 -7.31
CA SER A 129 18.69 8.88 -8.76
C SER A 129 17.94 7.70 -9.40
N CYS A 130 17.69 6.63 -8.63
CA CYS A 130 16.87 5.48 -9.03
C CYS A 130 15.36 5.80 -9.16
N CYS A 131 14.88 6.87 -8.53
CA CYS A 131 13.48 7.32 -8.55
C CYS A 131 13.20 8.38 -9.64
N ASN A 132 14.21 8.78 -10.44
CA ASN A 132 14.03 9.68 -11.58
C ASN A 132 13.38 9.02 -12.80
N GLY A 133 13.08 7.72 -12.73
CA GLY A 133 12.41 6.99 -13.79
C GLY A 133 10.92 7.34 -13.83
N SER A 134 10.52 8.22 -14.76
CA SER A 134 9.14 8.25 -15.21
C SER A 134 8.96 7.19 -16.28
N GLU A 135 8.12 6.19 -16.01
CA GLU A 135 7.65 5.29 -17.06
C GLU A 135 6.77 6.11 -18.01
N GLN A 136 7.36 6.59 -19.12
CA GLN A 136 6.62 7.31 -20.13
C GLN A 136 5.83 6.31 -20.98
N VAL A 137 4.61 6.03 -20.54
CA VAL A 137 3.64 5.25 -21.33
C VAL A 137 3.17 6.14 -22.49
N SER A 138 3.54 5.78 -23.71
CA SER A 138 3.04 6.41 -24.93
C SER A 138 1.70 5.78 -25.32
N CYS A 139 0.71 6.61 -25.62
CA CYS A 139 -0.63 6.18 -25.98
C CYS A 139 -0.99 6.59 -27.39
N ASP A 140 -1.54 5.66 -28.17
CA ASP A 140 -2.18 5.95 -29.44
C ASP A 140 -3.67 6.29 -29.19
N PRO A 141 -4.09 7.56 -29.41
CA PRO A 141 -5.48 7.97 -29.18
C PRO A 141 -6.47 7.35 -30.19
N GLU A 142 -6.00 6.85 -31.32
CA GLU A 142 -6.84 6.24 -32.37
C GLU A 142 -6.98 4.72 -32.20
N TYR A 143 -6.27 4.12 -31.23
CA TYR A 143 -6.35 2.69 -30.97
C TYR A 143 -7.70 2.31 -30.35
N SER A 144 -8.46 1.46 -31.05
CA SER A 144 -9.88 1.22 -30.76
C SER A 144 -10.15 0.23 -29.61
N TYR A 145 -9.13 -0.46 -29.10
CA TYR A 145 -9.27 -1.48 -28.07
C TYR A 145 -8.58 -1.10 -26.77
N ARG A 146 -9.06 -1.64 -25.65
CA ARG A 146 -8.41 -1.46 -24.35
C ARG A 146 -7.08 -2.23 -24.33
N SER A 147 -6.07 -1.65 -23.69
CA SER A 147 -4.88 -2.40 -23.30
C SER A 147 -5.26 -3.47 -22.29
N TYR A 148 -4.50 -4.57 -22.28
CA TYR A 148 -4.71 -5.68 -21.36
C TYR A 148 -4.53 -5.27 -19.89
N ASP A 149 -3.55 -4.42 -19.61
CA ASP A 149 -3.22 -3.95 -18.26
C ASP A 149 -4.00 -2.69 -17.86
N GLY A 150 -4.85 -2.14 -18.72
CA GLY A 150 -5.65 -0.94 -18.45
C GLY A 150 -4.91 0.39 -18.64
N SER A 151 -3.65 0.35 -19.10
CA SER A 151 -2.91 1.54 -19.53
C SER A 151 -3.61 2.28 -20.70
N CYS A 152 -3.38 3.58 -20.84
CA CYS A 152 -3.94 4.44 -21.90
C CYS A 152 -5.47 4.62 -21.91
N ASN A 153 -6.21 4.09 -20.92
CA ASN A 153 -7.64 4.39 -20.76
C ASN A 153 -7.88 5.89 -20.47
N ASN A 154 -6.91 6.55 -19.81
CA ASN A 154 -6.89 8.00 -19.63
C ASN A 154 -5.68 8.59 -20.37
N LEU A 155 -5.90 9.25 -21.50
CA LEU A 155 -4.82 9.80 -22.34
C LEU A 155 -3.98 10.88 -21.63
N LYS A 156 -4.55 11.60 -20.67
CA LYS A 156 -3.83 12.62 -19.88
C LYS A 156 -2.95 11.97 -18.81
N ASN A 157 -3.44 10.89 -18.20
CA ASN A 157 -2.74 10.12 -17.17
C ASN A 157 -2.73 8.63 -17.56
N PRO A 158 -1.88 8.21 -18.51
CA PRO A 158 -1.90 6.85 -19.09
C PRO A 158 -1.88 5.70 -18.10
N SER A 159 -1.36 5.94 -16.90
CA SER A 159 -1.14 4.94 -15.86
C SER A 159 -2.27 4.87 -14.82
N TRP A 160 -3.32 5.69 -14.94
CA TRP A 160 -4.48 5.64 -14.03
C TRP A 160 -5.38 4.43 -14.33
N GLY A 161 -5.64 3.62 -13.30
CA GLY A 161 -6.44 2.39 -13.43
C GLY A 161 -5.69 1.21 -14.05
N ARG A 162 -4.40 1.38 -14.36
CA ARG A 162 -3.52 0.29 -14.80
C ARG A 162 -3.31 -0.72 -13.67
N SER A 163 -3.36 -2.01 -13.99
CA SER A 163 -3.07 -3.09 -13.05
C SER A 163 -1.61 -3.05 -12.57
N GLY A 164 -1.32 -3.69 -11.44
CA GLY A 164 0.03 -3.74 -10.87
C GLY A 164 0.55 -2.41 -10.30
N ARG A 165 -0.30 -1.39 -10.17
CA ARG A 165 0.05 -0.10 -9.54
C ARG A 165 -0.49 0.01 -8.12
N ALA A 166 0.16 0.86 -7.33
CA ALA A 166 -0.31 1.20 -5.99
C ALA A 166 -1.70 1.84 -6.02
N LEU A 167 -2.52 1.49 -5.02
CA LEU A 167 -3.82 2.13 -4.83
C LEU A 167 -3.62 3.61 -4.47
N LYS A 168 -4.43 4.48 -5.08
CA LYS A 168 -4.44 5.90 -4.74
C LYS A 168 -5.22 6.09 -3.44
N HIS A 169 -4.59 6.66 -2.44
CA HIS A 169 -5.19 6.96 -1.14
C HIS A 169 -5.51 8.46 -1.04
N PRO A 170 -6.79 8.88 -1.00
CA PRO A 170 -7.14 10.29 -0.80
C PRO A 170 -6.71 10.80 0.59
N ILE A 171 -6.72 9.91 1.58
CA ILE A 171 -6.35 10.15 2.98
C ILE A 171 -5.20 9.21 3.33
N ALA A 172 -4.18 9.72 4.03
CA ALA A 172 -3.02 8.91 4.40
C ALA A 172 -3.41 7.72 5.30
N PRO A 173 -2.87 6.51 5.10
CA PRO A 173 -3.18 5.35 5.94
C PRO A 173 -2.48 5.42 7.32
N CYS A 174 -3.18 5.02 8.38
CA CYS A 174 -2.57 4.92 9.72
C CYS A 174 -1.73 3.64 9.86
N PHE A 175 -0.42 3.78 10.01
CA PHE A 175 0.50 2.68 10.32
C PHE A 175 1.19 2.93 11.65
N ARG A 176 1.30 1.90 12.50
CA ARG A 176 1.91 2.07 13.83
C ARG A 176 3.34 2.61 13.76
N ASP A 177 4.10 2.15 12.77
CA ASP A 177 5.49 2.55 12.50
C ASP A 177 5.63 3.51 11.32
N VAL A 178 4.53 4.18 10.92
CA VAL A 178 4.46 5.13 9.78
C VAL A 178 4.71 4.48 8.41
N VAL A 179 5.03 3.18 8.36
CA VAL A 179 5.42 2.49 7.12
C VAL A 179 4.51 1.31 6.77
N SER A 180 4.38 0.31 7.65
CA SER A 180 3.74 -0.96 7.25
C SER A 180 3.06 -1.73 8.37
N LYS A 181 3.39 -1.48 9.64
CA LYS A 181 2.80 -2.25 10.74
C LYS A 181 1.34 -1.84 10.95
N PRO A 182 0.45 -2.81 11.22
CA PRO A 182 -0.95 -2.53 11.49
C PRO A 182 -1.13 -1.44 12.55
N ALA A 183 -2.14 -0.61 12.36
CA ALA A 183 -2.50 0.45 13.30
C ALA A 183 -2.73 -0.10 14.72
N ARG A 184 -2.64 0.79 15.70
CA ARG A 184 -3.06 0.55 17.09
C ARG A 184 -4.27 1.41 17.41
N SER A 185 -4.98 1.09 18.49
CA SER A 185 -6.04 1.96 18.99
C SER A 185 -5.48 3.34 19.39
N LYS A 186 -6.37 4.33 19.57
CA LYS A 186 -6.00 5.64 20.13
C LYS A 186 -5.29 5.53 21.49
N SER A 187 -5.60 4.50 22.28
CA SER A 187 -4.94 4.21 23.57
C SER A 187 -3.57 3.53 23.44
N GLY A 188 -3.14 3.17 22.24
CA GLY A 188 -1.92 2.38 22.00
C GLY A 188 -2.08 0.87 22.23
N ALA A 189 -3.28 0.40 22.59
CA ALA A 189 -3.56 -1.03 22.71
C ALA A 189 -3.59 -1.71 21.32
N PRO A 190 -3.34 -3.02 21.24
CA PRO A 190 -3.59 -3.79 20.02
C PRO A 190 -5.06 -3.66 19.59
N LEU A 191 -5.31 -3.67 18.28
CA LEU A 191 -6.67 -3.77 17.76
C LEU A 191 -7.28 -5.14 18.14
N PRO A 192 -8.61 -5.22 18.34
CA PRO A 192 -9.26 -6.48 18.67
C PRO A 192 -9.03 -7.50 17.55
N GLN A 193 -8.97 -8.78 17.92
CA GLN A 193 -8.83 -9.85 16.94
C GLN A 193 -10.09 -9.92 16.07
N ASN A 194 -9.94 -9.76 14.75
CA ASN A 194 -11.07 -9.71 13.80
C ASN A 194 -12.05 -10.87 13.98
N ARG A 195 -11.55 -12.10 14.11
CA ARG A 195 -12.40 -13.28 14.27
C ARG A 195 -13.22 -13.23 15.54
N LYS A 196 -12.61 -12.84 16.66
CA LYS A 196 -13.27 -12.70 17.95
C LYS A 196 -14.37 -11.63 17.87
N LEU A 197 -14.05 -10.47 17.31
CA LEU A 197 -15.00 -9.37 17.14
C LEU A 197 -16.22 -9.76 16.29
N ILE A 198 -15.99 -10.43 15.16
CA ILE A 198 -17.10 -10.88 14.29
C ILE A 198 -17.95 -11.92 15.00
N THR A 199 -17.33 -12.89 15.70
CA THR A 199 -18.06 -13.92 16.44
C THR A 199 -18.89 -13.32 17.57
N GLU A 200 -18.31 -12.46 18.42
CA GLU A 200 -19.03 -11.81 19.52
C GLU A 200 -20.16 -10.91 19.02
N LEU A 201 -19.96 -10.20 17.90
CA LEU A 201 -21.01 -9.40 17.29
C LEU A 201 -22.15 -10.28 16.73
N ALA A 202 -21.81 -11.39 16.08
CA ALA A 202 -22.81 -12.33 15.57
C ALA A 202 -23.63 -12.94 16.72
N ASP A 203 -22.97 -13.37 17.80
CA ASP A 203 -23.63 -13.93 18.99
C ASP A 203 -24.55 -12.90 19.66
N PHE A 204 -24.09 -11.65 19.76
CA PHE A 204 -24.90 -10.54 20.29
C PHE A 204 -26.15 -10.32 19.44
N LEU A 205 -26.01 -10.23 18.12
CA LEU A 205 -27.14 -10.02 17.20
C LEU A 205 -28.10 -11.22 17.18
N GLN A 206 -27.62 -12.43 17.41
CA GLN A 206 -28.47 -13.62 17.51
C GLN A 206 -29.27 -13.65 18.82
N THR A 207 -28.66 -13.16 19.91
CA THR A 207 -29.28 -13.17 21.25
C THR A 207 -30.24 -11.99 21.46
N TYR A 208 -29.89 -10.81 20.92
CA TYR A 208 -30.59 -9.53 21.16
C TYR A 208 -31.07 -8.87 19.86
N GLY A 209 -31.18 -9.65 18.78
CA GLY A 209 -31.61 -9.19 17.47
C GLY A 209 -33.02 -8.55 17.46
N PRO A 210 -33.45 -8.00 16.31
CA PRO A 210 -34.47 -6.95 16.21
C PRO A 210 -35.89 -7.31 16.65
N GLU A 211 -36.14 -8.50 17.19
CA GLU A 211 -37.46 -8.84 17.74
C GLU A 211 -37.71 -8.23 19.14
N THR A 212 -36.70 -7.67 19.83
CA THR A 212 -36.89 -7.21 21.23
C THR A 212 -36.37 -5.82 21.62
N SER A 213 -35.81 -4.98 20.73
CA SER A 213 -35.46 -3.62 21.17
C SER A 213 -35.49 -2.55 20.08
N SER A 214 -36.49 -1.67 20.18
CA SER A 214 -36.63 -0.45 19.40
C SER A 214 -35.51 0.59 19.62
N SER A 215 -34.58 0.37 20.55
CA SER A 215 -33.45 1.27 20.83
C SER A 215 -32.20 1.00 19.99
N LEU A 216 -32.04 -0.20 19.41
CA LEU A 216 -30.84 -0.57 18.62
C LEU A 216 -30.77 0.09 17.25
N ASN A 217 -31.89 0.56 16.71
CA ASN A 217 -31.93 1.29 15.43
C ASN A 217 -31.28 2.68 15.49
N MET A 218 -30.97 3.22 16.67
CA MET A 218 -30.39 4.56 16.82
C MET A 218 -28.86 4.59 16.64
N PHE A 219 -28.17 3.45 16.71
CA PHE A 219 -26.70 3.36 16.61
C PHE A 219 -26.20 2.84 15.25
N LEU A 220 -27.10 2.62 14.28
CA LEU A 220 -26.80 2.07 12.97
C LEU A 220 -27.07 3.06 11.81
N VAL A 221 -27.15 4.37 12.11
CA VAL A 221 -27.24 5.44 11.09
C VAL A 221 -25.94 6.23 11.06
#